data_AF-A0A7X2TZB4-F1
#
_entry.id   AF-A0A7X2TZB4-F1
#
_cell.length_a   1.000
_cell.length_b   1.000
_cell.length_c   1.000
_cell.angle_alpha   90.00
_cell.angle_beta   90.00
_cell.angle_gamma   90.00
#
_symmetry.space_group_name_H-M   'P 1'
#
loop_
_entity.id
_entity.type
_entity.pdbx_description
1 polymer ?
#
loop_
_entity_poly.entity_id
_entity_poly.type
_entity_poly.pdbx_seq_one_letter_code
_entity_poly.pdbx_strand_id
1 'polypeptide(L)'
;MGSSGTLTGILAPIATMGDRMRSQWQAFVRSRSACMITPSMLLVLGAGYPLLLLRAPFWLVFAPCVIVVHRIGVLLHEYIHGIPFRRYRRNHNVVTFFDGVMLMWGTLEVFRGTHLTHHRWLNTDLDPARESERRTRGQGWIATLAALEALQALAYLRDALAGQKPYVQRLRMLSAFLLSVAVVLLWVRAGHSEMIWKMLAVNLFTTLVPISFRGAVEHYSHSGDPGSTNEYSVCLPLFHLNRHIHHHQEPHVPWYLLEFKTEKPLSHWHYFTHWFRVYVTQEFVLMQPEPRRSRPAK
;
A
#
# COMPACT_ATOMS: atom_id res chain seq x y z
N MET A 1 -9.86 -57.66 -8.26
CA MET A 1 -10.55 -56.88 -9.31
C MET A 1 -11.61 -56.03 -8.62
N GLY A 2 -11.29 -54.76 -8.35
CA GLY A 2 -12.19 -53.81 -7.67
C GLY A 2 -12.35 -52.56 -8.53
N SER A 3 -13.60 -52.14 -8.75
CA SER A 3 -14.01 -51.10 -9.68
C SER A 3 -13.62 -49.69 -9.19
N SER A 4 -12.54 -49.16 -9.74
CA SER A 4 -12.08 -47.77 -9.59
C SER A 4 -12.77 -46.85 -10.61
N GLY A 5 -14.09 -46.66 -10.50
CA GLY A 5 -14.84 -45.89 -11.49
C GLY A 5 -16.03 -45.16 -10.87
N THR A 6 -15.79 -43.99 -10.26
CA THR A 6 -16.88 -43.01 -9.98
C THR A 6 -16.45 -41.61 -9.49
N LEU A 7 -15.16 -41.22 -9.48
CA LEU A 7 -14.75 -39.87 -9.03
C LEU A 7 -14.50 -38.86 -10.16
N THR A 8 -14.38 -39.30 -11.42
CA THR A 8 -14.12 -38.42 -12.57
C THR A 8 -15.33 -37.58 -13.00
N GLY A 9 -16.55 -38.01 -12.71
CA GLY A 9 -17.78 -37.31 -13.15
C GLY A 9 -18.12 -36.03 -12.36
N ILE A 10 -17.69 -35.91 -11.10
CA ILE A 10 -18.05 -34.77 -10.22
C ILE A 10 -17.04 -33.62 -10.33
N LEU A 11 -15.79 -33.90 -10.71
CA LEU A 11 -14.74 -32.88 -10.79
C LEU A 11 -14.81 -32.04 -12.08
N ALA A 12 -15.33 -32.60 -13.19
CA ALA A 12 -15.44 -31.87 -14.45
C ALA A 12 -16.40 -30.66 -14.40
N PRO A 13 -17.60 -30.72 -13.78
CA PRO A 13 -18.47 -29.56 -13.62
C PRO A 13 -17.88 -28.45 -12.76
N ILE A 14 -17.13 -28.78 -11.70
CA ILE A 14 -16.51 -27.78 -10.81
C ILE A 14 -15.38 -27.04 -11.54
N ALA A 15 -14.57 -27.74 -12.33
CA ALA A 15 -13.53 -27.12 -13.15
C ALA A 15 -14.11 -26.16 -14.20
N THR A 16 -15.14 -26.60 -14.94
CA THR A 16 -15.78 -25.76 -15.98
C THR A 16 -16.49 -24.53 -15.41
N MET A 17 -17.10 -24.64 -14.22
CA MET A 17 -17.67 -23.48 -13.53
C MET A 17 -16.59 -22.47 -13.13
N GLY A 18 -15.44 -22.96 -12.67
CA GLY A 18 -14.27 -22.14 -12.36
C GLY A 18 -13.74 -21.38 -13.59
N ASP A 19 -13.63 -22.05 -14.73
CA ASP A 19 -13.13 -21.44 -15.97
C ASP A 19 -14.08 -20.37 -16.52
N ARG A 20 -15.40 -20.63 -16.49
CA ARG A 20 -16.40 -19.65 -16.93
C ARG A 20 -16.42 -18.41 -16.03
N MET A 21 -16.35 -18.59 -14.71
CA MET A 21 -16.26 -17.46 -13.77
C MET A 21 -14.96 -16.67 -13.99
N ARG A 22 -13.83 -17.36 -14.22
CA ARG A 22 -12.55 -16.72 -14.51
C ARG A 22 -12.60 -15.90 -15.81
N SER A 23 -13.18 -16.44 -16.88
CA SER A 23 -13.29 -15.73 -18.17
C SER A 23 -14.22 -14.52 -18.07
N GLN A 24 -15.34 -14.64 -17.36
CA GLN A 24 -16.25 -13.53 -17.11
C GLN A 24 -15.60 -12.44 -16.25
N TRP A 25 -14.86 -12.83 -15.21
CA TRP A 25 -14.11 -11.91 -14.37
C TRP A 25 -13.03 -11.18 -15.18
N GLN A 26 -12.26 -11.89 -15.99
CA GLN A 26 -11.25 -11.29 -16.88
C GLN A 26 -11.87 -10.31 -17.88
N ALA A 27 -13.02 -10.64 -18.46
CA ALA A 27 -13.76 -9.73 -19.32
C ALA A 27 -14.24 -8.48 -18.57
N PHE A 28 -14.71 -8.64 -17.33
CA PHE A 28 -15.16 -7.53 -16.49
C PHE A 28 -14.00 -6.59 -16.11
N VAL A 29 -12.89 -7.10 -15.59
CA VAL A 29 -11.74 -6.25 -15.18
C VAL A 29 -11.05 -5.55 -16.35
N ARG A 30 -11.22 -6.06 -17.58
CA ARG A 30 -10.76 -5.39 -18.81
C ARG A 30 -11.81 -4.47 -19.44
N SER A 31 -13.02 -4.42 -18.91
CA SER A 31 -14.09 -3.56 -19.41
C SER A 31 -13.90 -2.10 -18.97
N ARG A 32 -14.58 -1.16 -19.66
CA ARG A 32 -14.61 0.25 -19.24
C ARG A 32 -15.18 0.43 -17.83
N SER A 33 -16.06 -0.46 -17.39
CA SER A 33 -16.68 -0.41 -16.06
C SER A 33 -15.71 -0.76 -14.94
N ALA A 34 -14.57 -1.39 -15.24
CA ALA A 34 -13.56 -1.75 -14.24
C ALA A 34 -12.99 -0.52 -13.51
N CYS A 35 -13.03 0.67 -14.12
CA CYS A 35 -12.60 1.91 -13.47
C CYS A 35 -13.43 2.25 -12.22
N MET A 36 -14.61 1.66 -12.06
CA MET A 36 -15.47 1.84 -10.89
C MET A 36 -15.08 0.93 -9.72
N ILE A 37 -14.25 -0.10 -9.92
CA ILE A 37 -13.83 -1.02 -8.86
C ILE A 37 -13.18 -0.24 -7.73
N THR A 38 -12.15 0.55 -8.03
CA THR A 38 -11.38 1.29 -7.01
C THR A 38 -12.25 2.31 -6.25
N PRO A 39 -13.02 3.21 -6.90
CA PRO A 39 -13.92 4.12 -6.19
C PRO A 39 -14.97 3.40 -5.34
N SER A 40 -15.62 2.36 -5.87
CA SER A 40 -16.67 1.64 -5.14
C SER A 40 -16.10 0.92 -3.93
N MET A 41 -14.96 0.23 -4.07
CA MET A 41 -14.29 -0.42 -2.94
C MET A 41 -13.84 0.61 -1.89
N LEU A 42 -13.28 1.74 -2.32
CA LEU A 42 -12.83 2.79 -1.41
C LEU A 42 -14.00 3.37 -0.59
N LEU A 43 -15.16 3.57 -1.21
CA LEU A 43 -16.37 4.01 -0.52
C LEU A 43 -16.89 2.96 0.47
N VAL A 44 -16.98 1.69 0.06
CA VAL A 44 -17.45 0.59 0.91
C VAL A 44 -16.53 0.42 2.12
N LEU A 45 -15.21 0.38 1.92
CA LEU A 45 -14.25 0.24 3.01
C LEU A 45 -14.20 1.49 3.89
N GLY A 46 -14.25 2.68 3.29
CA GLY A 46 -14.24 3.96 3.98
C GLY A 46 -15.46 4.16 4.89
N ALA A 47 -16.64 3.72 4.47
CA ALA A 47 -17.84 3.74 5.31
C ALA A 47 -17.88 2.57 6.31
N GLY A 48 -17.43 1.38 5.90
CA GLY A 48 -17.40 0.19 6.73
C GLY A 48 -16.46 0.33 7.94
N TYR A 49 -15.31 1.00 7.76
CA TYR A 49 -14.32 1.18 8.83
C TYR A 49 -14.88 1.86 10.11
N PRO A 50 -15.38 3.11 10.07
CA PRO A 50 -15.93 3.75 11.25
C PRO A 50 -17.17 3.02 11.77
N LEU A 51 -17.97 2.41 10.87
CA LEU A 51 -19.14 1.62 11.28
C LEU A 51 -18.74 0.39 12.12
N LEU A 52 -17.70 -0.34 11.73
CA LEU A 52 -17.18 -1.47 12.50
C LEU A 52 -16.68 -1.03 13.89
N LEU A 53 -15.93 0.07 13.96
CA LEU A 53 -15.41 0.62 15.22
C LEU A 53 -16.52 1.13 16.17
N LEU A 54 -17.64 1.58 15.62
CA LEU A 54 -18.82 2.02 16.38
C LEU A 54 -19.65 0.84 16.90
N ARG A 55 -19.81 -0.22 16.10
CA ARG A 55 -20.81 -1.27 16.36
C ARG A 55 -20.30 -2.47 17.14
N ALA A 56 -18.98 -2.63 17.31
CA ALA A 56 -18.40 -3.79 17.96
C ALA A 56 -17.30 -3.40 18.95
N PRO A 57 -17.02 -4.26 19.96
CA PRO A 57 -15.93 -4.04 20.90
C PRO A 57 -14.59 -3.89 20.17
N PHE A 58 -13.82 -2.85 20.55
CA PHE A 58 -12.59 -2.48 19.85
C PHE A 58 -11.60 -3.64 19.71
N TRP A 59 -11.41 -4.44 20.77
CA TRP A 59 -10.49 -5.58 20.77
C TRP A 59 -10.84 -6.64 19.73
N LEU A 60 -12.12 -6.80 19.37
CA LEU A 60 -12.58 -7.76 18.38
C LEU A 60 -12.38 -7.23 16.95
N VAL A 61 -12.64 -5.93 16.75
CA VAL A 61 -12.56 -5.30 15.41
C VAL A 61 -11.23 -4.67 15.08
N PHE A 62 -10.28 -4.62 16.01
CA PHE A 62 -8.96 -4.01 15.79
C PHE A 62 -8.25 -4.60 14.57
N ALA A 63 -8.03 -5.92 14.54
CA ALA A 63 -7.34 -6.58 13.43
C ALA A 63 -8.10 -6.48 12.09
N PRO A 64 -9.43 -6.71 12.02
CA PRO A 64 -10.22 -6.41 10.82
C PRO A 64 -10.07 -4.97 10.34
N CYS A 65 -10.09 -3.99 11.25
CA CYS A 65 -9.93 -2.58 10.93
C CYS A 65 -8.54 -2.27 10.38
N VAL A 66 -7.47 -2.86 10.93
CA VAL A 66 -6.10 -2.75 10.38
C VAL A 66 -6.05 -3.23 8.94
N ILE A 67 -6.70 -4.36 8.63
CA ILE A 67 -6.80 -4.89 7.26
C ILE A 67 -7.55 -3.89 6.37
N VAL A 68 -8.68 -3.37 6.83
CA VAL A 68 -9.50 -2.39 6.07
C VAL A 68 -8.72 -1.10 5.80
N VAL A 69 -8.06 -0.52 6.82
CA VAL A 69 -7.25 0.71 6.66
C VAL A 69 -6.08 0.48 5.72
N HIS A 70 -5.39 -0.66 5.85
CA HIS A 70 -4.34 -1.02 4.91
C HIS A 70 -4.87 -1.09 3.47
N ARG A 71 -6.05 -1.68 3.27
CA ARG A 71 -6.69 -1.75 1.95
C ARG A 71 -7.06 -0.39 1.39
N ILE A 72 -7.58 0.50 2.23
CA ILE A 72 -7.83 1.88 1.85
C ILE A 72 -6.52 2.53 1.38
N GLY A 73 -5.41 2.32 2.09
CA GLY A 73 -4.08 2.79 1.69
C GLY A 73 -3.65 2.29 0.30
N VAL A 74 -3.85 1.00 0.00
CA VAL A 74 -3.57 0.42 -1.33
C VAL A 74 -4.45 1.06 -2.42
N LEU A 75 -5.73 1.30 -2.17
CA LEU A 75 -6.60 1.96 -3.14
C LEU A 75 -6.20 3.43 -3.34
N LEU A 76 -5.87 4.15 -2.26
CA LEU A 76 -5.40 5.53 -2.31
C LEU A 76 -4.06 5.67 -3.05
N HIS A 77 -3.23 4.64 -3.03
CA HIS A 77 -2.02 4.58 -3.84
C HIS A 77 -2.30 4.67 -5.35
N GLU A 78 -3.38 4.06 -5.86
CA GLU A 78 -3.78 4.27 -7.27
C GLU A 78 -4.18 5.71 -7.57
N TYR A 79 -4.86 6.37 -6.63
CA TYR A 79 -5.21 7.77 -6.75
C TYR A 79 -3.98 8.68 -6.71
N ILE A 80 -2.93 8.32 -5.96
CA ILE A 80 -1.64 9.00 -5.97
C ILE A 80 -1.02 8.98 -7.38
N HIS A 81 -1.12 7.84 -8.08
CA HIS A 81 -0.67 7.70 -9.48
C HIS A 81 -1.64 8.28 -10.51
N GLY A 82 -2.85 8.65 -10.09
CA GLY A 82 -3.84 9.26 -10.97
C GLY A 82 -4.59 8.27 -11.86
N ILE A 83 -4.57 6.98 -11.52
CA ILE A 83 -5.11 5.90 -12.35
C ILE A 83 -6.65 5.93 -12.44
N PRO A 84 -7.41 6.08 -11.33
CA PRO A 84 -8.87 5.89 -11.40
C PRO A 84 -9.61 6.94 -12.23
N PHE A 85 -9.11 8.19 -12.28
CA PHE A 85 -9.74 9.27 -13.05
C PHE A 85 -8.79 9.91 -14.07
N ARG A 86 -9.32 10.17 -15.28
CA ARG A 86 -8.61 10.91 -16.36
C ARG A 86 -8.06 12.27 -15.92
N ARG A 87 -8.78 12.99 -15.06
CA ARG A 87 -8.34 14.30 -14.56
C ARG A 87 -7.58 14.12 -13.25
N TYR A 88 -6.27 14.34 -13.28
CA TYR A 88 -5.38 14.14 -12.13
C TYR A 88 -5.85 14.86 -10.86
N ARG A 89 -6.37 16.09 -10.99
CA ARG A 89 -6.95 16.87 -9.88
C ARG A 89 -8.09 16.15 -9.15
N ARG A 90 -8.91 15.35 -9.85
CA ARG A 90 -9.99 14.58 -9.19
C ARG A 90 -9.42 13.49 -8.30
N ASN A 91 -8.35 12.82 -8.73
CA ASN A 91 -7.69 11.81 -7.90
C ASN A 91 -7.09 12.45 -6.64
N HIS A 92 -6.46 13.61 -6.81
CA HIS A 92 -5.91 14.40 -5.71
C HIS A 92 -6.95 14.81 -4.68
N ASN A 93 -8.14 15.24 -5.12
CA ASN A 93 -9.24 15.55 -4.21
C ASN A 93 -9.67 14.33 -3.38
N VAL A 94 -9.71 13.13 -3.98
CA VAL A 94 -10.02 11.89 -3.25
C VAL A 94 -8.96 11.60 -2.20
N VAL A 95 -7.67 11.68 -2.57
CA VAL A 95 -6.55 11.49 -1.61
C VAL A 95 -6.66 12.46 -0.45
N THR A 96 -6.86 13.76 -0.71
CA THR A 96 -6.96 14.78 0.34
C THR A 96 -8.22 14.60 1.21
N PHE A 97 -9.35 14.18 0.63
CA PHE A 97 -10.56 13.88 1.39
C PHE A 97 -10.34 12.71 2.35
N PHE A 98 -9.76 11.61 1.87
CA PHE A 98 -9.49 10.45 2.73
C PHE A 98 -8.38 10.70 3.75
N ASP A 99 -7.37 11.51 3.43
CA ASP A 99 -6.36 11.95 4.41
C ASP A 99 -7.03 12.60 5.64
N GLY A 100 -7.97 13.51 5.40
CA GLY A 100 -8.73 14.16 6.48
C GLY A 100 -9.71 13.23 7.20
N VAL A 101 -10.58 12.53 6.45
CA VAL A 101 -11.60 11.64 7.03
C VAL A 101 -11.00 10.50 7.84
N MET A 102 -9.83 10.00 7.43
CA MET A 102 -9.14 8.94 8.14
C MET A 102 -8.28 9.45 9.29
N LEU A 103 -8.22 10.76 9.59
CA LEU A 103 -7.34 11.32 10.61
C LEU A 103 -5.85 11.03 10.34
N MET A 104 -5.41 11.22 9.09
CA MET A 104 -4.01 11.12 8.67
C MET A 104 -3.29 12.49 8.70
N TRP A 105 -4.01 13.57 8.98
CA TRP A 105 -3.46 14.89 9.35
C TRP A 105 -2.55 15.54 8.30
N GLY A 106 -2.77 15.25 7.02
CA GLY A 106 -1.95 15.77 5.93
C GLY A 106 -0.72 14.91 5.60
N THR A 107 -0.49 13.82 6.34
CA THR A 107 0.67 12.93 6.09
C THR A 107 0.55 12.18 4.78
N LEU A 108 -0.66 11.98 4.23
CA LEU A 108 -0.82 11.30 2.95
C LEU A 108 -0.34 12.16 1.77
N GLU A 109 -0.42 13.48 1.87
CA GLU A 109 0.19 14.40 0.89
C GLU A 109 1.73 14.37 0.95
N VAL A 110 2.30 14.23 2.15
CA VAL A 110 3.75 14.02 2.34
C VAL A 110 4.15 12.70 1.69
N PHE A 111 3.45 11.61 2.01
CA PHE A 111 3.64 10.29 1.40
C PHE A 111 3.52 10.34 -0.12
N ARG A 112 2.47 10.97 -0.67
CA ARG A 112 2.31 11.14 -2.13
C ARG A 112 3.54 11.80 -2.76
N GLY A 113 4.01 12.88 -2.15
CA GLY A 113 5.16 13.64 -2.62
C GLY A 113 6.45 12.83 -2.62
N THR A 114 6.76 12.17 -1.49
CA THR A 114 7.95 11.32 -1.35
C THR A 114 7.86 10.12 -2.29
N HIS A 115 6.70 9.46 -2.36
CA HIS A 115 6.44 8.28 -3.19
C HIS A 115 6.63 8.55 -4.69
N LEU A 116 6.05 9.63 -5.21
CA LEU A 116 6.21 9.99 -6.64
C LEU A 116 7.65 10.43 -6.96
N THR A 117 8.33 11.07 -6.00
CA THR A 117 9.74 11.44 -6.14
C THR A 117 10.61 10.19 -6.18
N HIS A 118 10.33 9.21 -5.32
CA HIS A 118 10.94 7.89 -5.33
C HIS A 118 10.75 7.19 -6.68
N HIS A 119 9.52 7.13 -7.23
CA HIS A 119 9.31 6.56 -8.58
C HIS A 119 10.10 7.29 -9.68
N ARG A 120 10.18 8.63 -9.61
CA ARG A 120 10.89 9.44 -10.61
C ARG A 120 12.40 9.21 -10.57
N TRP A 121 12.95 9.06 -9.37
CA TRP A 121 14.38 9.05 -9.10
C TRP A 121 14.86 7.72 -8.53
N LEU A 122 14.12 6.64 -8.82
CA LEU A 122 14.29 5.32 -8.25
C LEU A 122 15.77 4.91 -8.25
N ASN A 123 16.30 4.64 -7.05
CA ASN A 123 17.68 4.20 -6.83
C ASN A 123 18.77 5.15 -7.34
N THR A 124 18.47 6.44 -7.42
CA THR A 124 19.47 7.50 -7.64
C THR A 124 19.72 8.26 -6.35
N ASP A 125 20.72 9.14 -6.30
CA ASP A 125 20.98 9.95 -5.10
C ASP A 125 19.87 10.94 -4.75
N LEU A 126 18.97 11.21 -5.70
CA LEU A 126 17.78 12.04 -5.53
C LEU A 126 16.57 11.25 -4.98
N ASP A 127 16.70 9.94 -4.78
CA ASP A 127 15.67 9.10 -4.18
C ASP A 127 15.51 9.40 -2.67
N PRO A 128 14.32 9.81 -2.21
CA PRO A 128 14.06 10.00 -0.77
C PRO A 128 14.32 8.75 0.07
N ALA A 129 14.18 7.54 -0.51
CA ALA A 129 14.49 6.28 0.18
C ALA A 129 15.99 6.16 0.49
N ARG A 130 16.86 6.50 -0.46
CA ARG A 130 18.32 6.55 -0.23
C ARG A 130 18.73 7.62 0.77
N GLU A 131 18.04 8.75 0.80
CA GLU A 131 18.24 9.76 1.84
C GLU A 131 17.96 9.19 3.23
N SER A 132 16.85 8.45 3.39
CA SER A 132 16.49 7.80 4.66
C SER A 132 17.50 6.72 5.06
N GLU A 133 17.88 5.86 4.13
CA GLU A 133 18.87 4.80 4.35
C GLU A 133 20.22 5.39 4.79
N ARG A 134 20.71 6.44 4.11
CA ARG A 134 21.97 7.12 4.50
C ARG A 134 21.92 7.72 5.90
N ARG A 135 20.77 8.28 6.29
CA ARG A 135 20.60 8.85 7.65
C ARG A 135 20.59 7.78 8.73
N THR A 136 20.08 6.59 8.45
CA THR A 136 19.88 5.53 9.44
C THR A 136 21.02 4.51 9.50
N ARG A 137 21.77 4.34 8.40
CA ARG A 137 22.88 3.40 8.32
C ARG A 137 23.96 3.68 9.38
N GLY A 138 24.31 2.65 10.14
CA GLY A 138 25.33 2.73 11.21
C GLY A 138 24.83 3.24 12.56
N GLN A 139 23.54 3.53 12.73
CA GLN A 139 22.99 4.02 14.01
C GLN A 139 22.52 2.91 14.98
N GLY A 140 22.82 1.63 14.70
CA GLY A 140 22.46 0.51 15.58
C GLY A 140 20.96 0.42 15.86
N TRP A 141 20.56 0.23 17.12
CA TRP A 141 19.15 0.12 17.52
C TRP A 141 18.34 1.42 17.29
N ILE A 142 19.00 2.59 17.27
CA ILE A 142 18.37 3.87 16.92
C ILE A 142 17.92 3.82 15.45
N ALA A 143 18.67 3.15 14.58
CA ALA A 143 18.28 2.93 13.19
C ALA A 143 16.98 2.12 13.10
N THR A 144 16.81 1.08 13.92
CA THR A 144 15.59 0.25 13.93
C THR A 144 14.36 1.05 14.37
N LEU A 145 14.50 1.94 15.35
CA LEU A 145 13.40 2.83 15.75
C LEU A 145 13.14 3.91 14.70
N ALA A 146 14.19 4.55 14.17
CA ALA A 146 14.08 5.57 13.13
C ALA A 146 13.52 5.02 11.80
N ALA A 147 13.74 3.72 11.54
CA ALA A 147 13.20 2.98 10.41
C ALA A 147 11.71 2.62 10.57
N LEU A 148 11.10 2.90 11.74
CA LEU A 148 9.66 2.84 11.85
C LEU A 148 9.06 3.96 10.99
N GLU A 149 8.29 3.58 9.98
CA GLU A 149 7.68 4.48 8.99
C GLU A 149 6.93 5.65 9.62
N ALA A 150 6.35 5.48 10.81
CA ALA A 150 5.69 6.57 11.51
C ALA A 150 6.64 7.70 11.94
N LEU A 151 7.84 7.37 12.44
CA LEU A 151 8.83 8.40 12.81
C LEU A 151 9.40 9.08 11.57
N GLN A 152 9.63 8.31 10.51
CA GLN A 152 10.05 8.85 9.21
C GLN A 152 8.97 9.79 8.63
N ALA A 153 7.69 9.42 8.72
CA ALA A 153 6.58 10.26 8.29
C ALA A 153 6.52 11.59 9.07
N LEU A 154 6.77 11.57 10.38
CA LEU A 154 6.85 12.79 11.20
C LEU A 154 8.05 13.67 10.81
N ALA A 155 9.22 13.06 10.57
CA ALA A 155 10.40 13.79 10.10
C ALA A 155 10.14 14.45 8.74
N TYR A 156 9.54 13.73 7.79
CA TYR A 156 9.18 14.30 6.49
C TYR A 156 8.07 15.35 6.58
N LEU A 157 7.11 15.20 7.49
CA LEU A 157 6.10 16.24 7.73
C LEU A 157 6.75 17.53 8.21
N ARG A 158 7.66 17.45 9.18
CA ARG A 158 8.46 18.60 9.65
C ARG A 158 9.25 19.22 8.50
N ASP A 159 9.99 18.42 7.73
CA ASP A 159 10.80 18.91 6.61
C ASP A 159 9.93 19.55 5.51
N ALA A 160 8.72 19.02 5.26
CA ALA A 160 7.76 19.58 4.32
C ALA A 160 7.17 20.93 4.81
N LEU A 161 6.83 21.03 6.10
CA LEU A 161 6.41 22.28 6.73
C LEU A 161 7.51 23.34 6.62
N ALA A 162 8.76 22.96 6.84
CA ALA A 162 9.93 23.82 6.64
C ALA A 162 10.21 24.18 5.16
N GLY A 163 9.56 23.52 4.20
CA GLY A 163 9.74 23.79 2.75
C GLY A 163 10.90 23.07 2.10
N GLN A 164 11.53 22.13 2.81
CA GLN A 164 12.67 21.37 2.30
C GLN A 164 12.23 20.28 1.30
N LYS A 165 10.93 19.97 1.24
CA LYS A 165 10.34 18.98 0.33
C LYS A 165 9.45 19.67 -0.72
N PRO A 166 10.02 20.23 -1.83
CA PRO A 166 9.28 21.06 -2.80
C PRO A 166 8.19 20.31 -3.58
N TYR A 167 8.20 18.97 -3.55
CA TYR A 167 7.20 18.11 -4.18
C TYR A 167 5.90 17.94 -3.36
N VAL A 168 5.88 18.43 -2.10
CA VAL A 168 4.72 18.40 -1.20
C VAL A 168 3.90 19.67 -1.37
N GLN A 169 2.59 19.53 -1.64
CA GLN A 169 1.69 20.67 -1.81
C GLN A 169 1.11 21.11 -0.47
N ARG A 170 1.69 22.16 0.14
CA ARG A 170 1.30 22.67 1.48
C ARG A 170 -0.19 22.96 1.63
N LEU A 171 -0.84 23.53 0.62
CA LEU A 171 -2.28 23.82 0.67
C LEU A 171 -3.14 22.55 0.81
N ARG A 172 -2.73 21.44 0.19
CA ARG A 172 -3.45 20.16 0.29
C ARG A 172 -3.22 19.50 1.63
N MET A 173 -1.99 19.54 2.13
CA MET A 173 -1.65 19.10 3.49
C MET A 173 -2.47 19.87 4.54
N LEU A 174 -2.54 21.20 4.42
CA LEU A 174 -3.38 22.04 5.29
C LEU A 174 -4.87 21.71 5.15
N SER A 175 -5.37 21.50 3.93
CA SER A 175 -6.76 21.13 3.69
C SER A 175 -7.13 19.80 4.36
N ALA A 176 -6.27 18.79 4.23
CA ALA A 176 -6.43 17.50 4.90
C ALA A 176 -6.39 17.65 6.43
N PHE A 177 -5.44 18.43 6.96
CA PHE A 177 -5.35 18.71 8.38
C PHE A 177 -6.62 19.36 8.93
N LEU A 178 -7.13 20.40 8.27
CA LEU A 178 -8.37 21.08 8.67
C LEU A 178 -9.58 20.13 8.59
N LEU A 179 -9.60 19.24 7.59
CA LEU A 179 -10.63 18.21 7.48
C LEU A 179 -10.53 17.18 8.61
N SER A 180 -9.34 16.77 9.03
CA SER A 180 -9.16 15.93 10.23
C SER A 180 -9.70 16.60 11.49
N VAL A 181 -9.42 17.89 11.68
CA VAL A 181 -9.96 18.68 12.81
C VAL A 181 -11.49 18.68 12.76
N ALA A 182 -12.09 18.93 11.58
CA ALA A 182 -13.53 18.90 11.42
C ALA A 182 -14.14 17.52 11.75
N VAL A 183 -13.49 16.42 11.35
CA VAL A 183 -13.91 15.05 11.66
C VAL A 183 -13.80 14.76 13.16
N VAL A 184 -12.75 15.22 13.83
CA VAL A 184 -12.63 15.13 15.29
C VAL A 184 -13.78 15.87 15.97
N LEU A 185 -14.05 17.12 15.58
CA LEU A 185 -15.16 17.90 16.14
C LEU A 185 -16.51 17.25 15.89
N LEU A 186 -16.70 16.62 14.72
CA LEU A 186 -17.91 15.86 14.40
C LEU A 186 -18.11 14.68 15.35
N TRP A 187 -17.06 13.89 15.62
CA TRP A 187 -17.13 12.77 16.56
C TRP A 187 -17.42 13.22 18.00
N VAL A 188 -16.75 14.29 18.46
CA VAL A 188 -17.02 14.87 19.78
C VAL A 188 -18.47 15.35 19.88
N ARG A 189 -18.96 16.08 18.88
CA ARG A 189 -20.33 16.59 18.85
C ARG A 189 -21.37 15.46 18.79
N ALA A 190 -21.04 14.34 18.15
CA ALA A 190 -21.89 13.16 18.09
C ALA A 190 -21.87 12.30 19.38
N GLY A 191 -21.10 12.69 20.41
CA GLY A 191 -20.97 11.91 21.65
C GLY A 191 -20.10 10.67 21.51
N HIS A 192 -19.27 10.60 20.48
CA HIS A 192 -18.44 9.44 20.11
C HIS A 192 -16.95 9.79 20.13
N SER A 193 -16.47 10.50 21.16
CA SER A 193 -15.07 10.92 21.28
C SER A 193 -14.09 9.73 21.34
N GLU A 194 -14.55 8.54 21.75
CA GLU A 194 -13.78 7.30 21.71
C GLU A 194 -13.33 6.91 20.29
N MET A 195 -14.05 7.35 19.26
CA MET A 195 -13.68 7.07 17.87
C MET A 195 -12.33 7.67 17.49
N ILE A 196 -11.97 8.80 18.10
CA ILE A 196 -10.72 9.50 17.80
C ILE A 196 -9.53 8.61 18.14
N TRP A 197 -9.45 8.11 19.38
CA TRP A 197 -8.31 7.28 19.79
C TRP A 197 -8.35 5.90 19.12
N LYS A 198 -9.54 5.31 18.89
CA LYS A 198 -9.66 4.04 18.16
C LYS A 198 -9.10 4.16 16.74
N MET A 199 -9.47 5.23 16.03
CA MET A 199 -9.00 5.46 14.67
C MET A 199 -7.49 5.74 14.63
N LEU A 200 -6.99 6.57 15.55
CA LEU A 200 -5.55 6.83 15.69
C LEU A 200 -4.77 5.55 15.99
N ALA A 201 -5.26 4.69 16.89
CA ALA A 201 -4.60 3.44 17.23
C ALA A 201 -4.51 2.49 16.03
N VAL A 202 -5.60 2.33 15.26
CA VAL A 202 -5.60 1.50 14.04
C VAL A 202 -4.66 2.08 12.98
N ASN A 203 -4.70 3.40 12.73
CA ASN A 203 -3.84 4.02 11.73
C ASN A 203 -2.36 3.94 12.10
N LEU A 204 -2.02 4.22 13.37
CA LEU A 204 -0.66 4.17 13.88
C LEU A 204 -0.12 2.75 13.77
N PHE A 205 -0.89 1.74 14.20
CA PHE A 205 -0.50 0.35 14.04
C PHE A 205 -0.34 -0.03 12.57
N THR A 206 -1.29 0.35 11.71
CA THR A 206 -1.24 0.07 10.27
C THR A 206 0.01 0.66 9.62
N THR A 207 0.39 1.87 10.03
CA THR A 207 1.59 2.57 9.55
C THR A 207 2.86 1.91 10.06
N LEU A 208 2.94 1.64 11.36
CA LEU A 208 4.13 1.06 11.99
C LEU A 208 4.40 -0.37 11.55
N VAL A 209 3.34 -1.15 11.33
CA VAL A 209 3.42 -2.60 11.16
C VAL A 209 3.19 -2.93 9.68
N PRO A 210 1.96 -3.11 9.14
CA PRO A 210 1.74 -3.49 7.74
C PRO A 210 2.49 -2.65 6.71
N ILE A 211 2.54 -1.33 6.86
CA ILE A 211 3.19 -0.44 5.89
C ILE A 211 4.71 -0.56 5.97
N SER A 212 5.32 -0.57 7.15
CA SER A 212 6.77 -0.83 7.28
C SER A 212 7.14 -2.24 6.78
N PHE A 213 6.32 -3.24 7.07
CA PHE A 213 6.49 -4.60 6.56
C PHE A 213 6.49 -4.64 5.03
N ARG A 214 5.55 -3.92 4.42
CA ARG A 214 5.51 -3.71 2.98
C ARG A 214 6.79 -3.04 2.46
N GLY A 215 7.18 -1.91 3.06
CA GLY A 215 8.35 -1.15 2.65
C GLY A 215 9.64 -1.98 2.61
N ALA A 216 9.91 -2.74 3.68
CA ALA A 216 11.07 -3.64 3.74
C ALA A 216 11.07 -4.67 2.61
N VAL A 217 9.94 -5.33 2.40
CA VAL A 217 9.83 -6.43 1.43
C VAL A 217 9.94 -5.93 -0.01
N GLU A 218 9.38 -4.75 -0.27
CA GLU A 218 9.25 -4.19 -1.62
C GLU A 218 10.49 -3.43 -2.10
N HIS A 219 11.29 -2.88 -1.18
CA HIS A 219 12.40 -1.99 -1.52
C HIS A 219 13.79 -2.58 -1.24
N TYR A 220 13.89 -3.76 -0.63
CA TYR A 220 15.17 -4.34 -0.24
C TYR A 220 15.35 -5.77 -0.77
N SER A 221 16.58 -6.10 -1.17
CA SER A 221 16.97 -7.42 -1.68
C SER A 221 18.37 -7.81 -1.18
N HIS A 222 18.83 -9.03 -1.50
CA HIS A 222 20.21 -9.44 -1.21
C HIS A 222 21.22 -8.63 -2.03
N SER A 223 22.39 -8.39 -1.46
CA SER A 223 23.51 -7.80 -2.19
C SER A 223 23.93 -8.69 -3.36
N GLY A 224 24.01 -8.12 -4.57
CA GLY A 224 24.39 -8.84 -5.78
C GLY A 224 23.26 -9.67 -6.42
N ASP A 225 22.04 -9.63 -5.88
CA ASP A 225 20.88 -10.24 -6.55
C ASP A 225 20.51 -9.40 -7.79
N PRO A 226 20.62 -9.95 -9.01
CA PRO A 226 20.22 -9.24 -10.23
C PRO A 226 18.70 -9.10 -10.36
N GLY A 227 17.92 -9.84 -9.58
CA GLY A 227 16.47 -9.82 -9.60
C GLY A 227 15.92 -8.62 -8.84
N SER A 228 15.26 -7.70 -9.54
CA SER A 228 14.47 -6.65 -8.90
C SER A 228 13.13 -7.16 -8.34
N THR A 229 12.82 -8.45 -8.52
CA THR A 229 11.45 -8.97 -8.42
C THR A 229 11.26 -9.77 -7.15
N ASN A 230 11.11 -9.03 -6.07
CA ASN A 230 10.58 -9.54 -4.82
C ASN A 230 9.05 -9.73 -4.96
N GLU A 231 8.65 -10.75 -5.72
CA GLU A 231 7.27 -11.18 -5.83
C GLU A 231 6.95 -12.16 -4.71
N TYR A 232 5.86 -11.93 -3.98
CA TYR A 232 5.43 -12.81 -2.89
C TYR A 232 4.07 -13.39 -3.20
N SER A 233 3.80 -14.59 -2.70
CA SER A 233 2.45 -15.06 -2.47
C SER A 233 2.04 -14.59 -1.07
N VAL A 234 0.79 -14.19 -0.90
CA VAL A 234 0.23 -13.85 0.42
C VAL A 234 -0.87 -14.84 0.74
N CYS A 235 -0.90 -15.32 1.99
CA CYS A 235 -1.97 -16.21 2.46
C CYS A 235 -3.33 -15.50 2.41
N LEU A 236 -3.35 -14.20 2.71
CA LEU A 236 -4.52 -13.35 2.55
C LEU A 236 -4.34 -12.49 1.30
N PRO A 237 -5.01 -12.80 0.17
CA PRO A 237 -4.96 -11.98 -1.05
C PRO A 237 -5.45 -10.54 -0.81
N LEU A 238 -6.02 -10.29 0.38
CA LEU A 238 -6.31 -9.01 1.05
C LEU A 238 -5.13 -8.03 1.19
N PHE A 239 -4.02 -8.23 0.47
CA PHE A 239 -2.89 -7.32 0.54
C PHE A 239 -2.35 -6.86 -0.84
N HIS A 240 -2.33 -7.69 -1.89
CA HIS A 240 -1.70 -7.36 -3.19
C HIS A 240 -0.38 -6.56 -3.06
N LEU A 241 0.33 -6.74 -1.93
CA LEU A 241 1.69 -6.27 -1.62
C LEU A 241 2.74 -6.92 -2.54
N ASN A 242 2.26 -7.84 -3.33
CA ASN A 242 2.99 -8.87 -4.02
C ASN A 242 3.47 -8.42 -5.40
N ARG A 243 2.98 -7.27 -5.88
CA ARG A 243 3.15 -6.79 -7.26
C ARG A 243 3.69 -5.36 -7.33
N HIS A 244 4.25 -4.85 -6.24
CA HIS A 244 4.74 -3.47 -6.20
C HIS A 244 5.88 -3.21 -7.17
N ILE A 245 6.77 -4.19 -7.39
CA ILE A 245 7.79 -4.06 -8.43
C ILE A 245 7.16 -3.91 -9.83
N HIS A 246 6.10 -4.66 -10.13
CA HIS A 246 5.37 -4.52 -11.40
C HIS A 246 4.71 -3.16 -11.50
N HIS A 247 4.23 -2.63 -10.37
CA HIS A 247 3.73 -1.26 -10.30
C HIS A 247 4.83 -0.23 -10.59
N HIS A 248 6.08 -0.44 -10.16
CA HIS A 248 7.21 0.42 -10.57
C HIS A 248 7.50 0.35 -12.07
N GLN A 249 7.40 -0.84 -12.66
CA GLN A 249 7.63 -1.05 -14.09
C GLN A 249 6.49 -0.48 -14.94
N GLU A 250 5.25 -0.60 -14.46
CA GLU A 250 4.01 -0.28 -15.18
C GLU A 250 3.06 0.59 -14.31
N PRO A 251 3.46 1.80 -13.87
CA PRO A 251 2.72 2.59 -12.88
C PRO A 251 1.38 3.14 -13.36
N HIS A 252 1.06 2.94 -14.64
CA HIS A 252 -0.21 3.32 -15.27
C HIS A 252 -1.22 2.18 -15.31
N VAL A 253 -0.81 0.95 -14.96
CA VAL A 253 -1.66 -0.23 -14.94
C VAL A 253 -2.31 -0.33 -13.56
N PRO A 254 -3.66 -0.38 -13.47
CA PRO A 254 -4.35 -0.60 -12.20
C PRO A 254 -3.90 -1.89 -11.51
N TRP A 255 -3.89 -1.91 -10.17
CA TRP A 255 -3.36 -3.06 -9.41
C TRP A 255 -4.07 -4.37 -9.73
N TYR A 256 -5.37 -4.31 -10.06
CA TYR A 256 -6.17 -5.49 -10.38
C TYR A 256 -5.86 -6.08 -11.76
N LEU A 257 -5.05 -5.39 -12.57
CA LEU A 257 -4.54 -5.87 -13.86
C LEU A 257 -3.05 -6.22 -13.84
N LEU A 258 -2.32 -5.89 -12.77
CA LEU A 258 -0.92 -6.33 -12.63
C LEU A 258 -0.87 -7.86 -12.55
N GLU A 259 0.08 -8.50 -13.21
CA GLU A 259 0.30 -9.95 -13.15
C GLU A 259 1.65 -10.26 -12.51
N PHE A 260 1.81 -11.46 -11.93
CA PHE A 260 3.10 -11.94 -11.47
C PHE A 260 3.99 -12.23 -12.68
N LYS A 261 5.27 -11.84 -12.63
CA LYS A 261 6.26 -12.16 -13.68
C LYS A 261 7.06 -13.41 -13.35
N THR A 262 7.12 -13.82 -12.08
CA THR A 262 7.72 -15.09 -11.63
C THR A 262 6.67 -16.20 -11.59
N GLU A 263 7.05 -17.40 -12.06
CA GLU A 263 6.17 -18.58 -11.99
C GLU A 263 5.92 -19.04 -10.55
N LYS A 264 6.88 -18.79 -9.65
CA LYS A 264 6.87 -19.22 -8.25
C LYS A 264 7.25 -18.06 -7.34
N PRO A 265 6.32 -17.13 -7.06
CA PRO A 265 6.60 -16.04 -6.13
C PRO A 265 6.92 -16.60 -4.73
N LEU A 266 7.73 -15.88 -3.97
CA LEU A 266 8.17 -16.27 -2.63
C LEU A 266 6.98 -16.58 -1.72
N SER A 267 7.08 -17.60 -0.88
CA SER A 267 6.01 -17.92 0.07
C SER A 267 5.80 -16.80 1.08
N HIS A 268 4.55 -16.60 1.55
CA HIS A 268 4.20 -15.63 2.61
C HIS A 268 4.99 -15.81 3.90
N TRP A 269 5.59 -16.99 4.14
CA TRP A 269 6.49 -17.20 5.28
C TRP A 269 7.79 -16.39 5.19
N HIS A 270 8.27 -16.09 3.97
CA HIS A 270 9.48 -15.31 3.76
C HIS A 270 9.31 -13.83 4.15
N TYR A 271 8.08 -13.38 4.38
CA TYR A 271 7.75 -12.00 4.71
C TYR A 271 8.39 -11.55 6.04
N PHE A 272 8.22 -12.36 7.09
CA PHE A 272 8.80 -12.08 8.40
C PHE A 272 10.32 -12.18 8.41
N THR A 273 10.87 -13.17 7.70
CA THR A 273 12.33 -13.32 7.59
C THR A 273 12.95 -12.15 6.82
N HIS A 274 12.29 -11.64 5.78
CA HIS A 274 12.76 -10.45 5.06
C HIS A 274 12.78 -9.22 5.95
N TRP A 275 11.66 -8.93 6.63
CA TRP A 275 11.58 -7.79 7.53
C TRP A 275 12.65 -7.82 8.62
N PHE A 276 12.85 -8.99 9.23
CA PHE A 276 13.88 -9.18 10.23
C PHE A 276 15.27 -8.92 9.64
N ARG A 277 15.53 -9.40 8.42
CA ARG A 277 16.83 -9.18 7.77
C ARG A 277 17.06 -7.75 7.29
N VAL A 278 16.00 -7.00 6.99
CA VAL A 278 16.10 -5.57 6.64
C VAL A 278 16.34 -4.72 7.88
N TYR A 279 15.50 -4.85 8.91
CA TYR A 279 15.50 -3.90 10.03
C TYR A 279 16.29 -4.35 11.26
N VAL A 280 16.52 -5.66 11.43
CA VAL A 280 17.24 -6.22 12.58
C VAL A 280 18.66 -6.59 12.21
N THR A 281 18.87 -7.46 11.21
CA THR A 281 20.24 -7.88 10.85
C THR A 281 20.91 -6.97 9.82
N GLN A 282 20.14 -6.12 9.13
CA GLN A 282 20.63 -5.21 8.08
C GLN A 282 21.44 -5.94 6.98
N GLU A 283 21.11 -7.20 6.71
CA GLU A 283 21.72 -8.01 5.65
C GLU A 283 21.30 -7.56 4.25
N PHE A 284 20.14 -6.92 4.16
CA PHE A 284 19.50 -6.57 2.91
C PHE A 284 19.84 -5.13 2.53
N VAL A 285 20.03 -4.90 1.23
CA VAL A 285 20.37 -3.58 0.68
C VAL A 285 19.19 -3.04 -0.12
N LEU A 286 19.10 -1.72 -0.24
CA LEU A 286 18.11 -1.11 -1.12
C LEU A 286 18.29 -1.67 -2.54
N MET A 287 17.19 -2.17 -3.10
CA MET A 287 17.15 -2.82 -4.41
C MET A 287 17.79 -1.93 -5.48
N GLN A 288 18.54 -2.49 -6.43
CA GLN A 288 19.05 -1.73 -7.56
C GLN A 288 18.02 -1.69 -8.69
N PRO A 289 17.98 -0.64 -9.53
CA PRO A 289 17.03 -0.58 -10.63
C PRO A 289 17.43 -1.65 -11.65
N GLU A 290 16.45 -2.34 -12.24
CA GLU A 290 16.76 -3.19 -13.41
C GLU A 290 17.46 -2.32 -14.45
N PRO A 291 18.54 -2.83 -15.08
CA PRO A 291 19.12 -2.17 -16.23
C PRO A 291 17.97 -1.88 -17.20
N ARG A 292 17.75 -0.60 -17.55
CA ARG A 292 16.73 -0.25 -18.54
C ARG A 292 16.97 -1.14 -19.74
N ARG A 293 16.06 -2.08 -20.02
CA ARG A 293 16.11 -2.86 -21.26
C ARG A 293 16.28 -1.85 -22.37
N SER A 294 17.40 -1.92 -23.07
CA SER A 294 17.65 -1.07 -24.23
C SER A 294 16.42 -1.22 -25.11
N ARG A 295 15.63 -0.15 -25.24
CA ARG A 295 14.51 -0.17 -26.17
C ARG A 295 15.16 -0.51 -27.52
N PRO A 296 14.70 -1.56 -28.23
CA PRO A 296 15.19 -1.79 -29.57
C PRO A 296 15.01 -0.47 -30.34
N ALA A 297 16.07 0.01 -30.96
CA ALA A 297 16.02 1.20 -31.78
C ALA A 297 14.89 0.99 -32.80
N LYS A 298 13.89 1.87 -32.75
CA LYS A 298 12.78 1.85 -33.69
C LYS A 298 13.23 2.40 -35.04
#